data_AF-A0A2D5PN87-F1
#
_entry.id   AF-A0A2D5PN87-F1
#
_cell.length_a   1.000
_cell.length_b   1.000
_cell.length_c   1.000
_cell.angle_alpha   90.00
_cell.angle_beta   90.00
_cell.angle_gamma   90.00
#
_symmetry.space_group_name_H-M   'P 1'
#
loop_
_entity.id
_entity.type
_entity.pdbx_description
1 polymer ?
#
loop_
_entity_poly.entity_id
_entity_poly.type
_entity_poly.pdbx_seq_one_letter_code
_entity_poly.pdbx_strand_id
1 'polypeptide(L)'
;MFNLKNFKLITNIFIILLIGIKLITVINERTDEIFFVIWSLPFVIFSYFANKLSIKSYQSFCFILLIYFMSSSLRVFGITPYIFDLIELILIVLFFVHCMYGPKTIRSKV
;
A
#
# COMPACT_ATOMS: atom_id res chain seq x y z
N MET A 1 -21.31 -5.80 2.70
CA MET A 1 -21.00 -4.48 3.29
C MET A 1 -19.99 -4.67 4.43
N PHE A 2 -18.70 -4.36 4.24
CA PHE A 2 -17.62 -4.71 5.19
C PHE A 2 -17.83 -4.09 6.58
N ASN A 3 -17.71 -4.88 7.66
CA ASN A 3 -17.63 -4.37 9.04
C ASN A 3 -16.39 -3.47 9.20
N LEU A 4 -16.47 -2.37 9.98
CA LEU A 4 -15.35 -1.44 10.19
C LEU A 4 -14.12 -2.15 10.78
N LYS A 5 -14.34 -3.15 11.65
CA LYS A 5 -13.27 -3.98 12.19
C LYS A 5 -12.54 -4.76 11.09
N ASN A 6 -13.30 -5.39 10.17
CA ASN A 6 -12.74 -6.12 9.04
C ASN A 6 -12.04 -5.17 8.07
N PHE A 7 -12.56 -3.96 7.88
CA PHE A 7 -11.94 -2.95 7.01
C PHE A 7 -10.55 -2.53 7.51
N LYS A 8 -10.41 -2.26 8.83
CA LYS A 8 -9.09 -2.00 9.45
C LYS A 8 -8.14 -3.18 9.31
N LEU A 9 -8.63 -4.38 9.57
CA LEU A 9 -7.84 -5.60 9.45
C LEU A 9 -7.32 -5.80 8.02
N ILE A 10 -8.17 -5.62 7.01
CA ILE A 10 -7.77 -5.70 5.60
C ILE A 10 -6.74 -4.61 5.27
N THR A 11 -6.93 -3.37 5.74
CA THR A 11 -5.93 -2.30 5.55
C THR A 11 -4.57 -2.68 6.13
N ASN A 12 -4.53 -3.21 7.35
CA ASN A 12 -3.27 -3.61 7.98
C ASN A 12 -2.62 -4.81 7.28
N ILE A 13 -3.41 -5.76 6.77
CA ILE A 13 -2.90 -6.87 5.95
C ILE A 13 -2.22 -6.35 4.68
N PHE A 14 -2.85 -5.42 3.95
CA PHE A 14 -2.22 -4.82 2.76
C PHE A 14 -0.89 -4.15 3.08
N ILE A 15 -0.84 -3.40 4.18
CA ILE A 15 0.39 -2.73 4.64
C ILE A 15 1.50 -3.75 4.92
N ILE A 16 1.18 -4.79 5.70
CA ILE A 16 2.15 -5.84 6.05
C ILE A 16 2.64 -6.58 4.79
N LEU A 17 1.74 -6.92 3.86
CA LEU A 17 2.10 -7.60 2.62
C LEU A 17 3.01 -6.74 1.74
N LEU A 18 2.69 -5.46 1.56
CA LEU A 18 3.51 -4.55 0.74
C LEU A 18 4.89 -4.32 1.35
N ILE A 19 4.97 -4.10 2.66
CA ILE A 19 6.27 -3.97 3.36
C ILE A 19 7.05 -5.29 3.26
N GLY A 20 6.38 -6.44 3.45
CA GLY A 20 7.00 -7.76 3.36
C GLY A 20 7.58 -8.05 1.98
N ILE A 21 6.84 -7.76 0.91
CA ILE A 21 7.36 -7.92 -0.46
C ILE A 21 8.52 -6.97 -0.73
N LYS A 22 8.44 -5.71 -0.27
CA LYS A 22 9.55 -4.78 -0.43
C LYS A 22 10.80 -5.27 0.31
N LEU A 23 10.63 -5.84 1.50
CA LEU A 23 11.72 -6.44 2.26
C LEU A 23 12.33 -7.63 1.50
N ILE A 24 11.51 -8.47 0.86
CA ILE A 24 12.02 -9.54 -0.02
C ILE A 24 12.83 -8.96 -1.20
N THR A 25 12.40 -7.84 -1.79
CA THR A 25 13.19 -7.22 -2.89
C THR A 25 14.52 -6.64 -2.42
N VAL A 26 14.63 -6.18 -1.16
CA VAL A 26 15.89 -5.76 -0.54
C VAL A 26 16.81 -6.95 -0.29
N ILE A 27 16.30 -8.05 0.27
CA ILE A 27 17.09 -9.27 0.52
C ILE A 27 17.67 -9.83 -0.78
N ASN A 28 16.94 -9.70 -1.88
CA ASN A 28 17.40 -10.14 -3.21
C ASN A 28 18.28 -9.09 -3.92
N GLU A 29 18.74 -8.06 -3.22
CA GLU A 29 19.63 -7.00 -3.73
C GLU A 29 19.07 -6.23 -4.95
N ARG A 30 17.75 -6.27 -5.15
CA ARG A 30 17.08 -5.55 -6.26
C ARG A 30 16.68 -4.13 -5.89
N THR A 31 16.71 -3.78 -4.61
CA THR A 31 16.31 -2.46 -4.12
C THR A 31 17.15 -2.10 -2.92
N ASP A 32 17.64 -0.86 -2.89
CA ASP A 32 18.46 -0.38 -1.77
C ASP A 32 17.64 -0.27 -0.48
N GLU A 33 18.33 -0.46 0.64
CA GLU A 33 17.77 -0.32 1.99
C GLU A 33 17.16 1.08 2.22
N ILE A 34 17.81 2.13 1.68
CA ILE A 34 17.30 3.51 1.78
C ILE A 34 15.96 3.65 1.04
N PHE A 35 15.85 3.08 -0.16
CA PHE A 35 14.61 3.07 -0.93
C PHE A 35 13.50 2.30 -0.22
N PHE A 36 13.84 1.20 0.46
CA PHE A 36 12.90 0.46 1.30
C PHE A 36 12.36 1.32 2.45
N VAL A 37 13.23 2.04 3.17
CA VAL A 37 12.80 2.92 4.28
C VAL A 37 11.90 4.04 3.78
N ILE A 38 12.28 4.71 2.68
CA ILE A 38 11.49 5.80 2.08
C ILE A 38 10.09 5.33 1.71
N TRP A 39 9.97 4.16 1.10
CA TRP A 39 8.66 3.65 0.67
C TRP A 39 7.85 3.03 1.81
N SER A 40 8.48 2.38 2.79
CA SER A 40 7.78 1.74 3.92
C SER A 40 7.24 2.75 4.94
N LEU A 41 7.92 3.87 5.15
CA LEU A 41 7.57 4.86 6.17
C LEU A 41 6.16 5.48 5.99
N PRO A 42 5.74 5.88 4.78
CA PRO A 42 4.36 6.32 4.53
C PRO A 42 3.29 5.27 4.91
N PHE A 43 3.56 3.98 4.72
CA PHE A 43 2.63 2.91 5.12
C PHE A 43 2.51 2.79 6.63
N VAL A 44 3.62 2.91 7.35
CA VAL A 44 3.63 2.86 8.82
C VAL A 44 2.85 4.03 9.41
N ILE A 45 3.11 5.24 8.92
CA ILE A 45 2.36 6.45 9.32
C ILE A 45 0.88 6.28 9.00
N PHE A 46 0.56 5.78 7.81
CA PHE A 46 -0.83 5.55 7.40
C PHE A 46 -1.54 4.52 8.29
N SER A 47 -0.87 3.44 8.71
CA SER A 47 -1.48 2.43 9.60
C SER A 47 -2.02 3.07 10.88
N TYR A 48 -1.27 4.00 11.50
CA TYR A 48 -1.72 4.71 12.68
C TYR A 48 -3.03 5.49 12.43
N PHE A 49 -3.11 6.24 11.33
CA PHE A 49 -4.31 7.02 11.01
C PHE A 49 -5.48 6.18 10.49
N ALA A 50 -5.20 5.09 9.77
CA ALA A 50 -6.21 4.16 9.29
C ALA A 50 -6.94 3.47 10.46
N ASN A 51 -6.22 3.14 11.54
CA ASN A 51 -6.81 2.59 12.75
C ASN A 51 -7.76 3.58 13.46
N LYS A 52 -7.58 4.89 13.25
CA LYS A 52 -8.51 5.95 13.70
C LYS A 52 -9.66 6.22 12.72
N LEU A 53 -9.77 5.48 11.62
CA LEU A 53 -10.78 5.68 10.56
C LEU A 53 -10.81 7.11 10.00
N SER A 54 -9.64 7.75 9.91
CA SER A 54 -9.54 9.10 9.36
C SER A 54 -9.81 9.11 7.85
N ILE A 55 -10.97 9.64 7.44
CA ILE A 55 -11.38 9.75 6.02
C ILE A 55 -10.33 10.51 5.20
N LYS A 56 -9.82 11.63 5.73
CA LYS A 56 -8.78 12.46 5.07
C LYS A 56 -7.50 11.67 4.85
N SER A 57 -7.14 10.80 5.79
CA SER A 57 -5.93 9.98 5.67
C SER A 57 -6.08 8.93 4.57
N TYR A 58 -7.23 8.27 4.44
CA TYR A 58 -7.49 7.34 3.32
C TYR A 58 -7.40 8.04 1.96
N GLN A 59 -7.97 9.24 1.83
CA GLN A 59 -7.90 10.02 0.58
C GLN A 59 -6.48 10.49 0.26
N SER A 60 -5.77 11.06 1.23
CA SER A 60 -4.39 11.50 1.05
C SER A 60 -3.46 10.33 0.68
N PHE A 61 -3.68 9.17 1.30
CA PHE A 61 -2.88 7.99 1.06
C PHE A 61 -3.07 7.40 -0.36
N CYS A 62 -4.23 7.60 -0.99
CA CYS A 62 -4.41 7.23 -2.40
C CYS A 62 -3.40 7.94 -3.33
N PHE A 63 -3.02 9.19 -3.03
CA PHE A 63 -2.00 9.89 -3.81
C PHE A 63 -0.61 9.25 -3.62
N ILE A 64 -0.27 8.85 -2.39
CA ILE A 64 0.98 8.15 -2.10
C ILE A 64 1.04 6.82 -2.85
N LEU A 65 -0.04 6.04 -2.84
CA LEU A 65 -0.15 4.80 -3.60
C LEU A 65 -0.03 5.02 -5.11
N LEU A 66 -0.56 6.13 -5.63
CA LEU A 66 -0.48 6.45 -7.06
C LEU A 66 0.96 6.78 -7.48
N ILE A 67 1.69 7.56 -6.68
CA ILE A 67 3.12 7.81 -6.92
C ILE A 67 3.89 6.48 -6.83
N TYR A 68 3.56 5.64 -5.85
CA TYR A 68 4.20 4.35 -5.69
C TYR A 68 3.94 3.41 -6.87
N PHE A 69 2.72 3.40 -7.38
CA PHE A 69 2.34 2.67 -8.59
C PHE A 69 3.17 3.12 -9.79
N MET A 70 3.35 4.43 -9.98
CA MET A 70 4.19 4.97 -11.07
C MET A 70 5.66 4.52 -10.94
N SER A 71 6.21 4.51 -9.73
CA SER A 71 7.59 4.05 -9.50
C SER A 71 7.73 2.54 -9.73
N SER A 72 6.77 1.73 -9.28
CA SER A 72 6.81 0.27 -9.43
C SER A 72 6.53 -0.20 -10.86
N SER A 73 5.71 0.51 -11.64
CA SER A 73 5.46 0.16 -13.04
C SER A 73 6.71 0.26 -13.90
N LEU A 74 7.59 1.23 -13.63
CA LEU A 74 8.89 1.35 -14.32
C LEU A 74 9.77 0.12 -14.10
N ARG A 75 9.74 -0.50 -12.91
CA ARG A 75 10.53 -1.71 -12.63
C ARG A 75 9.95 -2.95 -13.30
N VAL A 76 8.62 -3.08 -13.34
CA VAL A 76 7.94 -4.23 -13.96
C VAL A 76 8.09 -4.22 -15.48
N PHE A 77 7.96 -3.05 -16.13
CA PHE A 77 7.95 -2.95 -17.59
C PHE A 77 9.27 -2.45 -18.20
N GLY A 78 10.14 -1.80 -17.42
CA GLY A 78 11.36 -1.16 -17.91
C GLY A 78 12.66 -1.92 -17.62
N ILE A 79 12.62 -2.99 -16.83
CA ILE A 79 13.80 -3.78 -16.43
C ILE A 79 13.48 -5.28 -16.62
N THR A 80 14.46 -6.16 -16.44
CA THR A 80 14.26 -7.61 -16.40
C THR A 80 13.11 -7.99 -15.47
N PRO A 81 12.09 -8.70 -15.98
CA PRO A 81 10.87 -8.98 -15.24
C PRO A 81 11.17 -9.84 -14.01
N TYR A 82 10.55 -9.49 -12.89
CA TYR A 82 10.68 -10.21 -11.64
C TYR A 82 9.32 -10.39 -10.99
N ILE A 83 9.04 -11.60 -10.51
CA ILE A 83 7.70 -11.98 -10.07
C ILE A 83 7.24 -11.16 -8.87
N PHE A 84 8.14 -10.81 -7.95
CA PHE A 84 7.77 -10.00 -6.79
C PHE A 84 7.50 -8.55 -7.14
N ASP A 85 8.16 -8.00 -8.18
CA ASP A 85 7.86 -6.65 -8.68
C ASP A 85 6.42 -6.62 -9.28
N LEU A 86 6.01 -7.70 -9.96
CA LEU A 86 4.65 -7.84 -10.47
C LEU A 86 3.61 -8.00 -9.35
N ILE A 87 3.89 -8.84 -8.35
CA ILE A 87 3.00 -9.03 -7.18
C ILE A 87 2.86 -7.71 -6.40
N GLU A 88 3.97 -6.97 -6.22
CA GLU A 88 3.97 -5.64 -5.61
C GLU A 88 3.04 -4.70 -6.36
N LEU A 89 3.14 -4.62 -7.69
CA LEU A 89 2.28 -3.77 -8.51
C LEU A 89 0.80 -4.13 -8.37
N ILE A 90 0.46 -5.41 -8.40
CA ILE A 90 -0.92 -5.89 -8.23
C ILE A 90 -1.46 -5.50 -6.85
N LEU A 91 -0.66 -5.68 -5.79
CA LEU A 91 -1.06 -5.31 -4.44
C LEU A 91 -1.26 -3.79 -4.28
N ILE A 92 -0.43 -2.97 -4.91
CA ILE A 92 -0.61 -1.51 -4.92
C ILE A 92 -1.97 -1.15 -5.53
N VAL A 93 -2.32 -1.75 -6.66
CA VAL A 93 -3.62 -1.50 -7.33
C VAL A 93 -4.79 -1.93 -6.44
N LEU A 94 -4.75 -3.14 -5.88
CA LEU A 94 -5.80 -3.63 -4.98
C LEU A 94 -5.93 -2.76 -3.74
N PHE A 95 -4.81 -2.32 -3.17
CA PHE A 95 -4.82 -1.48 -1.98
C PHE A 95 -5.31 -0.07 -2.29
N PHE A 96 -4.99 0.47 -3.47
CA PHE A 96 -5.53 1.74 -3.94
C PHE A 96 -7.05 1.70 -4.04
N VAL A 97 -7.60 0.67 -4.69
CA VAL A 97 -9.05 0.49 -4.79
C VAL A 97 -9.69 0.37 -3.39
N HIS A 98 -9.09 -0.42 -2.50
CA HIS A 98 -9.55 -0.54 -1.11
C HIS A 98 -9.57 0.81 -0.38
N CYS A 99 -8.51 1.61 -0.49
CA CYS A 99 -8.43 2.93 0.14
C CYS A 99 -9.38 3.94 -0.49
N MET A 100 -9.61 3.89 -1.80
CA MET A 100 -10.59 4.72 -2.50
C MET A 100 -12.02 4.50 -1.98
N TYR A 101 -12.37 3.26 -1.62
CA TYR A 101 -13.66 2.95 -0.99
C TYR A 101 -13.72 3.29 0.51
N GLY A 102 -12.59 3.62 1.14
CA GLY A 102 -12.49 3.97 2.56
C GLY A 102 -13.44 5.08 2.98
N PRO A 103 -13.39 6.29 2.37
CA PRO A 103 -14.29 7.40 2.70
C PRO A 103 -15.78 7.03 2.68
N LYS A 104 -16.22 6.33 1.64
CA LYS A 104 -17.62 5.90 1.49
C LYS A 104 -18.02 4.88 2.55
N THR A 105 -17.13 3.94 2.85
CA THR A 105 -17.38 2.86 3.83
C THR A 105 -17.37 3.35 5.27
N ILE A 106 -16.52 4.33 5.58
CA ILE A 106 -16.47 4.94 6.92
C ILE A 106 -17.70 5.81 7.14
N ARG A 107 -18.04 6.69 6.19
CA ARG A 107 -19.20 7.60 6.31
C ARG A 107 -20.55 6.88 6.40
N SER A 108 -20.69 5.68 5.85
CA SER A 108 -21.96 4.93 5.93
C SER A 108 -22.17 4.23 7.28
N LYS A 109 -21.20 4.27 8.19
CA LYS A 109 -21.19 3.53 9.46
C LYS A 109 -20.85 4.37 10.68
N VAL A 110 -20.53 5.65 10.48
CA VAL A 110 -20.40 6.69 11.50
C VAL A 110 -21.61 7.59 11.38
#